data_AF-A0A918PUI0-F1
#
_entry.id   AF-A0A918PUI0-F1
#
_cell.length_a   1.000
_cell.length_b   1.000
_cell.length_c   1.000
_cell.angle_alpha   90.00
_cell.angle_beta   90.00
_cell.angle_gamma   90.00
#
_symmetry.space_group_name_H-M   'P 1'
#
loop_
_entity.id
_entity.type
_entity.pdbx_description
1 polymer ?
#
loop_
_entity_poly.entity_id
_entity_poly.type
_entity_poly.pdbx_seq_one_letter_code
_entity_poly.pdbx_strand_id
1 'polypeptide(L)'
;MATRGGPAYRFQGNPLGGILRDLDRRARSTTNRGGKGRTGPRGPAGPPGPQGPVGPARSAERVDASVLETDVDGRARWTFMLPFTGLPVLSAVAVDPDPGGEQPVVAVLEEVAATHAVLRVWWVRPQPGSGVAEPAGPGVRVHVTARPVSG
;
A
#
# COMPACT_ATOMS: atom_id res chain seq x y z
N MET A 1 -51.03 -29.39 -12.99
CA MET A 1 -49.89 -28.45 -13.15
C MET A 1 -50.11 -27.35 -12.12
N ALA A 2 -49.22 -26.99 -11.20
CA ALA A 2 -47.77 -27.08 -11.21
C ALA A 2 -47.20 -27.46 -9.83
N THR A 3 -45.96 -27.89 -9.93
CA THR A 3 -45.00 -28.45 -8.98
C THR A 3 -44.68 -27.60 -7.75
N ARG A 4 -44.63 -28.30 -6.61
CA ARG A 4 -43.91 -28.04 -5.36
C ARG A 4 -42.42 -27.76 -5.58
N GLY A 5 -41.83 -26.81 -4.86
CA GLY A 5 -40.40 -26.83 -4.49
C GLY A 5 -39.63 -25.51 -4.65
N GLY A 6 -39.52 -24.73 -3.58
CA GLY A 6 -38.46 -23.73 -3.45
C GLY A 6 -37.11 -24.40 -3.17
N PRO A 7 -35.98 -23.84 -3.64
CA PRO A 7 -34.70 -24.54 -3.71
C PRO A 7 -34.00 -24.56 -2.35
N ALA A 8 -34.35 -25.56 -1.54
CA ALA A 8 -33.47 -26.06 -0.50
C ALA A 8 -33.21 -27.53 -0.79
N TYR A 9 -32.10 -27.76 -1.48
CA TYR A 9 -31.37 -29.02 -1.62
C TYR A 9 -31.96 -30.22 -0.85
N ARG A 10 -32.76 -31.01 -1.57
CA ARG A 10 -32.86 -32.45 -1.34
C ARG A 10 -31.51 -33.06 -1.75
N PHE A 11 -30.53 -33.04 -0.85
CA PHE A 11 -29.45 -34.01 -0.93
C PHE A 11 -29.90 -35.26 -0.19
N GLN A 12 -30.42 -36.22 -0.96
CA GLN A 12 -30.48 -37.61 -0.52
C GLN A 12 -29.02 -38.06 -0.35
N GLY A 13 -28.57 -38.13 0.91
CA GLY A 13 -27.16 -38.35 1.26
C GLY A 13 -26.50 -37.27 2.12
N ASN A 14 -27.21 -36.22 2.55
CA ASN A 14 -26.64 -35.24 3.48
C ASN A 14 -26.73 -35.75 4.94
N PRO A 15 -25.61 -36.14 5.58
CA PRO A 15 -25.62 -36.63 6.97
C PRO A 15 -26.03 -35.54 7.98
N LEU A 16 -26.00 -34.28 7.58
CA LEU A 16 -26.37 -33.13 8.42
C LEU A 16 -27.85 -32.75 8.32
N GLY A 17 -28.61 -33.37 7.40
CA GLY A 17 -30.03 -33.05 7.18
C GLY A 17 -30.94 -33.39 8.38
N GLY A 18 -30.57 -34.40 9.18
CA GLY A 18 -31.28 -34.75 10.42
C GLY A 18 -30.99 -33.77 11.57
N ILE A 19 -29.73 -33.35 11.71
CA ILE A 19 -29.27 -32.45 12.78
C ILE A 19 -29.89 -31.05 12.62
N LEU A 20 -29.98 -30.56 11.38
CA LEU A 20 -30.59 -29.26 11.09
C LEU A 20 -32.11 -29.26 11.36
N ARG A 21 -32.80 -30.38 11.14
CA ARG A 21 -34.23 -30.53 11.52
C ARG A 21 -34.43 -30.57 13.03
N ASP A 22 -33.53 -31.22 13.76
CA ASP A 22 -33.66 -31.37 15.21
C ASP A 22 -33.33 -30.05 15.95
N LEU A 23 -32.36 -29.27 15.45
CA LEU A 23 -32.08 -27.90 15.90
C LEU A 23 -33.27 -26.97 15.65
N ASP A 24 -33.88 -27.01 14.46
CA ASP A 24 -35.02 -26.16 14.10
C ASP A 24 -36.31 -26.54 14.86
N ARG A 25 -36.44 -27.81 15.27
CA ARG A 25 -37.52 -28.29 16.15
C ARG A 25 -37.29 -27.89 17.61
N ARG A 26 -36.05 -27.94 18.11
CA ARG A 26 -35.70 -27.48 19.47
C ARG A 26 -35.81 -25.96 19.62
N ALA A 27 -35.41 -25.19 18.59
CA ALA A 27 -35.55 -23.74 18.56
C ALA A 27 -37.01 -23.28 18.70
N ARG A 28 -37.98 -24.10 18.27
CA ARG A 28 -39.41 -23.83 18.40
C ARG A 28 -40.03 -24.33 19.70
N SER A 29 -39.34 -25.16 20.48
CA SER A 29 -39.94 -25.88 21.62
C SER A 29 -39.65 -25.27 23.00
N THR A 30 -38.83 -24.22 23.12
CA THR A 30 -38.38 -23.71 24.44
C THR A 30 -39.12 -22.48 24.96
N THR A 31 -40.16 -21.98 24.29
CA THR A 31 -40.95 -20.86 24.84
C THR A 31 -42.44 -21.09 24.64
N ASN A 32 -43.04 -22.01 25.42
CA ASN A 32 -44.47 -21.95 25.66
C ASN A 32 -44.91 -22.67 26.96
N ARG A 33 -44.61 -22.06 28.11
CA ARG A 33 -45.59 -21.92 29.21
C ARG A 33 -45.07 -21.09 30.38
N GLY A 34 -45.80 -20.03 30.69
CA GLY A 34 -45.86 -19.42 32.02
C GLY A 34 -45.32 -18.00 32.12
N GLY A 35 -46.20 -17.01 32.21
CA GLY A 35 -45.85 -15.68 32.73
C GLY A 35 -46.47 -14.52 31.96
N LYS A 36 -47.54 -13.94 32.53
CA LYS A 36 -48.02 -12.59 32.18
C LYS A 36 -46.88 -11.59 32.33
N GLY A 37 -46.57 -10.87 31.25
CA GLY A 37 -45.77 -9.66 31.28
C GLY A 37 -45.76 -9.06 29.88
N ARG A 38 -46.51 -7.99 29.66
CA ARG A 38 -46.41 -7.20 28.42
C ARG A 38 -44.97 -6.68 28.35
N THR A 39 -44.16 -7.21 27.45
CA THR A 39 -42.86 -6.60 27.12
C THR A 39 -43.17 -5.21 26.57
N GLY A 40 -42.73 -4.16 27.28
CA GLY A 40 -42.87 -2.79 26.80
C GLY A 40 -42.15 -2.61 25.46
N PRO A 41 -42.52 -1.59 24.66
CA PRO A 41 -41.82 -1.32 23.41
C PRO A 41 -40.32 -1.13 23.67
N ARG A 42 -39.49 -1.64 22.76
CA ARG A 42 -38.04 -1.43 22.79
C ARG A 42 -37.79 0.08 22.87
N GLY A 43 -37.04 0.51 23.89
CA GLY A 43 -36.67 1.92 24.05
C GLY A 43 -35.93 2.43 22.80
N PRO A 44 -35.99 3.74 22.53
CA PRO A 44 -35.30 4.32 21.38
C PRO A 44 -33.81 3.99 21.43
N ALA A 45 -33.17 3.90 20.26
CA ALA A 45 -31.72 3.76 20.18
C ALA A 45 -31.06 4.89 20.97
N GLY A 46 -30.04 4.55 21.78
CA GLY A 46 -29.27 5.54 22.49
C GLY A 46 -28.62 6.54 21.52
N PRO A 47 -28.32 7.76 21.97
CA PRO A 47 -27.62 8.72 21.13
C PRO A 47 -26.28 8.16 20.65
N PRO A 48 -25.77 8.60 19.49
CA PRO A 48 -24.41 8.28 19.06
C PRO A 48 -23.41 8.55 20.18
N GLY A 49 -22.43 7.65 20.35
CA GLY A 49 -21.35 7.86 21.31
C GLY A 49 -20.58 9.14 20.99
N PRO A 50 -19.87 9.72 21.97
CA PRO A 50 -19.06 10.91 21.74
C PRO A 50 -18.03 10.62 20.64
N GLN A 51 -17.75 11.64 19.83
CA GLN A 51 -16.66 11.56 18.85
C GLN A 51 -15.35 11.28 19.61
N GLY A 52 -14.57 10.31 19.11
CA GLY A 52 -13.25 10.01 19.65
C GLY A 52 -12.32 11.22 19.57
N PRO A 53 -11.25 11.26 20.38
CA PRO A 53 -10.31 12.38 20.38
C PRO A 53 -9.72 12.58 18.97
N VAL A 54 -9.54 13.85 18.60
CA VAL A 54 -8.81 14.20 17.38
C VAL A 54 -7.38 13.65 17.53
N GLY A 55 -6.93 12.86 16.55
CA GLY A 55 -5.58 12.33 16.54
C GLY A 55 -4.53 13.46 16.54
N PRO A 56 -3.29 13.20 17.01
CA PRO A 56 -2.26 14.22 17.03
C PRO A 56 -2.01 14.79 15.63
N ALA A 57 -1.90 16.11 15.54
CA ALA A 57 -1.48 16.78 14.31
C ALA A 57 -0.06 16.33 13.97
N ARG A 58 0.12 15.59 12.88
CA ARG A 58 1.46 15.30 12.35
C ARG A 58 1.96 16.57 11.68
N SER A 59 3.11 17.10 12.12
CA SER A 59 3.86 18.07 11.31
C SER A 59 4.15 17.42 9.96
N ALA A 60 3.83 18.09 8.84
CA ALA A 60 4.20 17.57 7.54
C ALA A 60 5.72 17.36 7.52
N GLU A 61 6.15 16.10 7.43
CA GLU A 61 7.55 15.74 7.37
C GLU A 61 8.14 16.35 6.09
N ARG A 62 9.29 17.02 6.21
CA ARG A 62 9.94 17.69 5.08
C ARG A 62 10.27 16.66 3.99
N VAL A 63 9.91 16.94 2.76
CA VAL A 63 10.34 16.17 1.58
C VAL A 63 10.85 17.17 0.55
N ASP A 64 12.08 16.98 0.12
CA ASP A 64 12.67 17.71 -1.01
C ASP A 64 12.59 16.82 -2.25
N ALA A 65 12.35 17.42 -3.42
CA ALA A 65 12.32 16.71 -4.69
C ALA A 65 12.90 17.59 -5.80
N SER A 66 13.55 16.97 -6.78
CA SER A 66 14.08 17.66 -7.97
C SER A 66 14.13 16.71 -9.16
N VAL A 67 14.26 17.29 -10.34
CA VAL A 67 14.75 16.59 -11.53
C VAL A 67 16.16 17.09 -11.80
N LEU A 68 17.10 16.18 -11.99
CA LEU A 68 18.48 16.48 -12.34
C LEU A 68 18.74 16.02 -13.77
N GLU A 69 19.73 16.63 -14.42
CA GLU A 69 20.31 16.12 -15.67
C GLU A 69 21.76 15.70 -15.40
N THR A 70 22.18 14.57 -15.99
CA THR A 70 23.54 14.07 -15.86
C THR A 70 24.52 14.88 -16.70
N ASP A 71 25.77 14.92 -16.26
CA ASP A 71 26.92 15.45 -16.98
C ASP A 71 27.61 14.33 -17.80
N VAL A 72 28.70 14.66 -18.48
CA VAL A 72 29.44 13.81 -19.42
C VAL A 72 29.87 12.45 -18.85
N ASP A 73 30.09 12.36 -17.54
CA ASP A 73 30.47 11.11 -16.85
C ASP A 73 29.26 10.35 -16.25
N GLY A 74 28.05 10.73 -16.65
CA GLY A 74 26.80 10.17 -16.15
C GLY A 74 26.44 10.63 -14.73
N ARG A 75 27.19 11.56 -14.11
CA ARG A 75 26.89 12.05 -12.76
C ARG A 75 25.93 13.21 -12.76
N ALA A 76 25.14 13.30 -11.71
CA ALA A 76 24.41 14.51 -11.35
C ALA A 76 24.64 14.84 -9.88
N ARG A 77 24.81 16.14 -9.58
CA ARG A 77 24.92 16.65 -8.22
C ARG A 77 23.64 17.39 -7.86
N TRP A 78 23.02 17.00 -6.76
CA TRP A 78 21.90 17.72 -6.18
C TRP A 78 22.35 18.45 -4.92
N THR A 79 22.30 19.78 -4.93
CA THR A 79 22.48 20.59 -3.72
C THR A 79 21.12 20.89 -3.13
N PHE A 80 20.91 20.57 -1.86
CA PHE A 80 19.63 20.84 -1.21
C PHE A 80 19.47 22.32 -0.95
N MET A 81 18.25 22.84 -1.13
CA MET A 81 17.94 24.26 -0.86
C MET A 81 18.18 24.62 0.61
N LEU A 82 17.91 23.68 1.51
CA LEU A 82 18.20 23.79 2.94
C LEU A 82 18.95 22.51 3.36
N PRO A 83 19.98 22.60 4.22
CA PRO A 83 20.60 21.40 4.77
C PRO A 83 19.60 20.55 5.58
N PHE A 84 19.79 19.24 5.58
CA PHE A 84 19.14 18.32 6.53
C PHE A 84 19.94 18.29 7.84
N THR A 85 19.26 18.09 8.97
CA THR A 85 19.92 17.99 10.29
C THR A 85 20.74 16.70 10.44
N GLY A 86 20.43 15.67 9.66
CA GLY A 86 21.15 14.40 9.57
C GLY A 86 21.16 13.87 8.14
N LEU A 87 21.75 12.70 7.91
CA LEU A 87 21.75 12.07 6.59
C LEU A 87 20.32 11.75 6.16
N PRO A 88 19.83 12.30 5.03
CA PRO A 88 18.51 11.99 4.54
C PRO A 88 18.46 10.59 3.89
N VAL A 89 17.26 10.04 3.76
CA VAL A 89 16.98 8.90 2.89
C VAL A 89 16.64 9.44 1.51
N LEU A 90 17.34 8.96 0.48
CA LEU A 90 17.09 9.33 -0.90
C LEU A 90 16.48 8.18 -1.70
N SER A 91 15.66 8.54 -2.68
CA SER A 91 15.36 7.70 -3.82
C SER A 91 15.68 8.45 -5.11
N ALA A 92 16.17 7.71 -6.11
CA ALA A 92 16.53 8.23 -7.41
C ALA A 92 15.99 7.29 -8.49
N VAL A 93 15.32 7.85 -9.49
CA VAL A 93 14.76 7.12 -10.63
C VAL A 93 15.24 7.79 -11.90
N ALA A 94 16.06 7.10 -12.68
CA ALA A 94 16.45 7.55 -14.01
C ALA A 94 15.25 7.44 -14.96
N VAL A 95 15.03 8.48 -15.77
CA VAL A 95 14.11 8.46 -16.89
C VAL A 95 14.85 7.86 -18.06
N ASP A 96 14.31 6.79 -18.63
CA ASP A 96 14.86 6.17 -19.83
C ASP A 96 14.82 7.18 -21.00
N PRO A 97 15.98 7.60 -21.55
CA PRO A 97 16.01 8.52 -22.67
C PRO A 97 15.70 7.83 -24.00
N ASP A 98 15.74 6.49 -24.07
CA ASP A 98 15.34 5.69 -25.24
C ASP A 98 14.38 4.57 -24.82
N PRO A 99 13.10 4.89 -24.54
CA PRO A 99 12.13 3.90 -24.04
C PRO A 99 11.81 2.77 -25.04
N GLY A 100 12.30 2.85 -26.29
CA GLY A 100 12.22 1.78 -27.28
C GLY A 100 13.46 0.88 -27.32
N GLY A 101 14.53 1.26 -26.61
CA GLY A 101 15.79 0.55 -26.54
C GLY A 101 15.76 -0.65 -25.61
N GLU A 102 16.70 -1.59 -25.82
CA GLU A 102 16.82 -2.81 -25.00
C GLU A 102 17.76 -2.64 -23.78
N GLN A 103 18.36 -1.46 -23.62
CA GLN A 103 19.34 -1.20 -22.57
C GLN A 103 18.67 -0.43 -21.42
N PRO A 104 18.36 -1.06 -20.28
CA PRO A 104 17.83 -0.33 -19.14
C PRO A 104 18.85 0.66 -18.57
N VAL A 105 18.34 1.78 -18.04
CA VAL A 105 19.08 2.74 -17.22
C VAL A 105 18.91 2.46 -15.73
N VAL A 106 19.96 2.62 -14.95
CA VAL A 106 19.93 2.55 -13.48
C VAL A 106 20.63 3.76 -12.88
N ALA A 107 19.98 4.42 -11.90
CA ALA A 107 20.60 5.46 -11.07
C ALA A 107 21.19 4.84 -9.80
N VAL A 108 22.44 5.21 -9.49
CA VAL A 108 23.16 4.78 -8.29
C VAL A 108 23.52 6.01 -7.47
N LEU A 109 23.24 5.99 -6.17
CA LEU A 109 23.71 7.01 -5.23
C LEU A 109 25.18 6.74 -4.92
N GLU A 110 26.07 7.68 -5.24
CA GLU A 110 27.50 7.60 -4.94
C GLU A 110 27.84 8.31 -3.62
N GLU A 111 27.17 9.42 -3.32
CA GLU A 111 27.40 10.19 -2.09
C GLU A 111 26.08 10.73 -1.55
N VAL A 112 25.91 10.67 -0.23
CA VAL A 112 24.80 11.29 0.48
C VAL A 112 25.35 12.06 1.67
N ALA A 113 25.07 13.36 1.71
CA ALA A 113 25.45 14.26 2.79
C ALA A 113 24.23 15.05 3.29
N ALA A 114 24.39 15.82 4.36
CA ALA A 114 23.35 16.72 4.87
C ALA A 114 23.03 17.88 3.91
N THR A 115 23.97 18.27 3.05
CA THR A 115 23.85 19.46 2.18
C THR A 115 23.64 19.11 0.71
N HIS A 116 23.92 17.87 0.31
CA HIS A 116 23.88 17.45 -1.08
C HIS A 116 23.85 15.93 -1.24
N ALA A 117 23.60 15.50 -2.47
CA ALA A 117 23.81 14.13 -2.91
C ALA A 117 24.49 14.11 -4.29
N VAL A 118 25.24 13.04 -4.55
CA VAL A 118 25.82 12.73 -5.86
C VAL A 118 25.26 11.39 -6.31
N LEU A 119 24.78 11.35 -7.54
CA LEU A 119 24.30 10.14 -8.18
C LEU A 119 24.98 9.95 -9.53
N ARG A 120 25.06 8.72 -9.99
CA ARG A 120 25.52 8.37 -11.33
C ARG A 120 24.52 7.44 -12.01
N VAL A 121 24.22 7.72 -13.27
CA VAL A 121 23.37 6.87 -14.11
C VAL A 121 24.23 5.98 -15.00
N TRP A 122 23.79 4.74 -15.15
CA TRP A 122 24.47 3.70 -15.91
C TRP A 122 23.52 3.07 -16.92
N TRP A 123 24.01 2.80 -18.12
CA TRP A 123 23.42 1.85 -19.06
C TRP A 123 23.82 0.45 -18.66
N VAL A 124 22.86 -0.46 -18.55
CA VAL A 124 23.11 -1.86 -18.22
C VAL A 124 22.82 -2.69 -19.46
N ARG A 125 23.85 -3.38 -19.98
CA ARG A 125 23.66 -4.34 -21.06
C ARG A 125 23.33 -5.70 -20.45
N PRO A 126 22.16 -6.28 -20.75
CA PRO A 126 21.85 -7.64 -20.31
C PRO A 126 22.74 -8.61 -21.10
N GLN A 127 23.80 -9.11 -20.46
CA GLN A 127 24.64 -10.16 -21.01
C GLN A 127 24.62 -11.37 -20.06
N PRO A 128 24.41 -12.60 -20.57
CA PRO A 128 24.37 -13.79 -19.72
C PRO A 128 25.66 -13.96 -18.91
N GLY A 129 25.53 -14.00 -17.58
CA GLY A 129 26.62 -14.31 -16.63
C GLY A 129 27.50 -13.13 -16.20
N SER A 130 27.44 -11.98 -16.87
CA SER A 130 28.22 -10.78 -16.52
C SER A 130 27.58 -9.56 -17.19
N GLY A 131 26.69 -8.86 -16.51
CA GLY A 131 26.17 -7.59 -17.03
C GLY A 131 27.29 -6.57 -17.19
N VAL A 132 27.42 -5.97 -18.38
CA VAL A 132 28.35 -4.86 -18.60
C VAL A 132 27.58 -3.57 -18.33
N ALA A 133 28.11 -2.74 -17.43
CA ALA A 133 27.57 -1.43 -17.13
C ALA A 133 28.51 -0.33 -17.60
N GLU A 134 27.98 0.66 -18.31
CA GLU A 134 28.73 1.85 -18.75
C GLU A 134 28.01 3.13 -18.29
N PRO A 135 28.74 4.21 -17.94
CA PRO A 135 28.09 5.46 -17.53
C PRO A 135 27.19 5.99 -18.65
N ALA A 136 26.02 6.51 -18.29
CA ALA A 136 25.00 6.86 -19.27
C ALA A 136 25.31 8.09 -20.11
N GLY A 137 26.31 8.88 -19.71
CA GLY A 137 26.66 10.14 -20.34
C GLY A 137 25.71 11.28 -19.95
N PRO A 138 25.78 12.42 -20.67
CA PRO A 138 25.07 13.63 -20.29
C PRO A 138 23.60 13.61 -20.72
N GLY A 139 22.79 14.45 -20.05
CA GLY A 139 21.40 14.74 -20.45
C GLY A 139 20.37 13.69 -20.03
N VAL A 140 20.75 12.66 -19.28
CA VAL A 140 19.78 11.72 -18.70
C VAL A 140 19.09 12.37 -17.51
N ARG A 141 17.75 12.38 -17.54
CA ARG A 141 16.95 12.96 -16.46
C ARG A 141 16.81 11.99 -15.30
N VAL A 142 16.92 12.50 -14.08
CA VAL A 142 16.76 11.70 -12.85
C VAL A 142 15.80 12.39 -11.92
N HIS A 143 14.69 11.73 -11.60
CA HIS A 143 13.81 12.15 -10.52
C HIS A 143 14.43 11.75 -9.19
N VAL A 144 14.61 12.72 -8.30
CA VAL A 144 15.17 12.49 -6.97
C VAL A 144 14.22 13.00 -5.91
N THR A 145 14.14 12.26 -4.82
CA THR A 145 13.47 12.71 -3.59
C THR A 145 14.37 12.45 -2.39
N ALA A 146 14.33 13.34 -1.41
CA ALA A 146 15.06 13.25 -0.16
C ALA A 146 14.11 13.54 1.01
N ARG A 147 14.20 12.74 2.06
CA ARG A 147 13.44 12.93 3.31
C ARG A 147 14.33 12.72 4.53
N PRO A 148 14.03 13.36 5.68
CA PRO A 148 14.65 13.01 6.95
C PRO A 148 14.42 11.53 7.27
N VAL A 149 15.34 10.94 8.04
CA VAL A 149 15.05 9.67 8.70
C VAL A 149 14.09 9.99 9.85
N SER A 150 12.85 9.51 9.79
CA SER A 150 11.94 9.57 10.92
C SER A 150 12.54 8.75 12.07
N GLY A 151 12.83 9.39 13.20
CA GLY A 151 13.26 8.73 14.44
C GLY A 151 12.09 8.12 15.19
#